data_AF-A0A524CED2-F1
#
_entry.id   AF-A0A524CED2-F1
#
_cell.length_a   1.000
_cell.length_b   1.000
_cell.length_c   1.000
_cell.angle_alpha   90.00
_cell.angle_beta   90.00
_cell.angle_gamma   90.00
#
_symmetry.space_group_name_H-M   'P 1'
#
loop_
_entity.id
_entity.type
_entity.pdbx_description
1 polymer ?
#
loop_
_entity_poly.entity_id
_entity_poly.type
_entity_poly.pdbx_seq_one_letter_code
_entity_poly.pdbx_strand_id
1 'polypeptide(L)'
;MEKKKIQEFCYSLRLKDITLSLLSVVGRFEDHFQSNSEEPSHDKILSWILGSQLSQINEIMVDKEKKGIQEIYEQLNDLLGSIQDIGENIDLKIIYDELRELSIKVMTNIDKISKELNL
;
A
#
# COMPACT_ATOMS: atom_id res chain seq x y z
N MET A 1 13.71 24.36 4.71
CA MET A 1 14.24 23.01 4.43
C MET A 1 13.62 21.98 5.38
N GLU A 2 13.63 22.24 6.68
CA GLU A 2 13.05 21.38 7.73
C GLU A 2 11.55 21.06 7.54
N LYS A 3 10.72 22.06 7.24
CA LYS A 3 9.26 21.86 7.05
C LYS A 3 8.92 20.86 5.93
N LYS A 4 9.64 20.88 4.80
CA LYS A 4 9.42 19.94 3.69
C LYS A 4 9.82 18.51 4.09
N LYS A 5 10.93 18.35 4.82
CA LYS A 5 11.38 17.04 5.31
C LYS A 5 10.45 16.45 6.38
N ILE A 6 9.95 17.28 7.30
CA ILE A 6 8.94 16.85 8.29
C ILE A 6 7.65 16.42 7.59
N GLN A 7 7.19 17.17 6.60
CA GLN A 7 6.04 16.77 5.79
C GLN A 7 6.29 15.42 5.11
N GLU A 8 7.45 15.23 4.48
CA GLU A 8 7.84 13.96 3.85
C GLU A 8 7.87 12.78 4.84
N PHE A 9 8.36 13.01 6.06
CA PHE A 9 8.31 12.04 7.15
C PHE A 9 6.86 11.68 7.52
N CYS A 10 5.99 12.66 7.75
CA CYS A 10 4.58 12.42 8.07
C CYS A 10 3.85 11.65 6.95
N TYR A 11 4.15 11.95 5.69
CA TYR A 11 3.57 11.22 4.56
C TYR A 11 4.09 9.78 4.49
N SER A 12 5.39 9.58 4.75
CA SER A 12 5.98 8.24 4.79
C SER A 12 5.34 7.38 5.89
N LEU A 13 5.08 7.95 7.07
CA LEU A 13 4.33 7.29 8.14
C LEU A 13 2.92 6.90 7.71
N ARG A 14 2.22 7.77 6.99
CA ARG A 14 0.86 7.49 6.51
C ARG A 14 0.84 6.40 5.44
N LEU A 15 1.83 6.40 4.53
CA LEU A 15 2.03 5.31 3.56
C LEU A 15 2.33 3.98 4.25
N LYS A 16 3.09 3.99 5.36
CA LYS A 16 3.36 2.79 6.16
C LYS A 16 2.07 2.22 6.72
N ASP A 17 1.22 3.06 7.32
CA ASP A 17 -0.03 2.61 7.91
C ASP A 17 -0.97 2.01 6.85
N ILE A 18 -1.05 2.63 5.67
CA ILE A 18 -1.82 2.11 4.52
C ILE A 18 -1.25 0.78 4.03
N THR A 19 0.06 0.69 3.79
CA THR A 19 0.71 -0.51 3.23
C THR A 19 0.59 -1.70 4.20
N LEU A 20 0.76 -1.45 5.51
CA LEU A 20 0.57 -2.49 6.53
C LEU A 20 -0.90 -2.91 6.67
N SER A 21 -1.83 -1.96 6.57
CA SER A 21 -3.26 -2.27 6.57
C SER A 21 -3.64 -3.13 5.37
N LEU A 22 -3.10 -2.82 4.18
CA LEU A 22 -3.29 -3.61 2.97
C LEU A 22 -2.72 -5.02 3.13
N LEU A 23 -1.47 -5.13 3.59
CA LEU A 23 -0.82 -6.41 3.83
C LEU A 23 -1.61 -7.27 4.82
N SER A 24 -2.12 -6.68 5.91
CA SER A 24 -2.95 -7.40 6.89
C SER A 24 -4.28 -7.85 6.30
N VAL A 25 -4.90 -7.08 5.41
CA VAL A 25 -6.16 -7.48 4.77
C VAL A 25 -5.89 -8.61 3.79
N VAL A 26 -4.93 -8.44 2.89
CA VAL A 26 -4.60 -9.44 1.87
C VAL A 26 -4.15 -10.75 2.52
N GLY A 27 -3.31 -10.71 3.57
CA GLY A 27 -2.90 -11.91 4.29
C GLY A 27 -4.07 -12.65 4.96
N ARG A 28 -5.02 -11.92 5.57
CA ARG A 28 -6.24 -12.55 6.12
C ARG A 28 -7.14 -13.13 5.04
N PHE A 29 -7.19 -12.50 3.87
CA PHE A 29 -7.89 -13.03 2.71
C PHE A 29 -7.20 -14.31 2.21
N GLU A 30 -5.88 -14.32 2.07
CA GLU A 30 -5.12 -15.52 1.68
C GLU A 30 -5.34 -16.69 2.66
N ASP A 31 -5.22 -16.44 3.98
CA ASP A 31 -5.44 -17.43 5.04
C ASP A 31 -6.88 -17.99 5.04
N HIS A 32 -7.88 -17.13 4.82
CA HIS A 32 -9.29 -17.51 4.83
C HIS A 32 -9.68 -18.34 3.60
N PHE A 33 -8.98 -18.20 2.48
CA PHE A 33 -9.37 -18.81 1.20
C PHE A 33 -8.61 -20.07 0.85
N GLN A 34 -7.41 -20.26 1.41
CA GLN A 34 -6.78 -21.57 1.40
C GLN A 34 -7.64 -22.62 2.14
N SER A 35 -8.64 -22.20 2.92
CA SER A 35 -9.48 -23.07 3.74
C SER A 35 -10.94 -23.26 3.27
N ASN A 36 -11.49 -22.45 2.34
CA ASN A 36 -12.87 -22.61 1.85
C ASN A 36 -13.04 -22.18 0.38
N SER A 37 -13.45 -23.11 -0.48
CA SER A 37 -13.39 -23.02 -1.95
C SER A 37 -14.70 -22.62 -2.67
N GLU A 38 -15.72 -22.08 -1.99
CA GLU A 38 -17.08 -22.03 -2.57
C GLU A 38 -17.77 -20.67 -2.74
N GLU A 39 -17.18 -19.52 -2.40
CA GLU A 39 -17.92 -18.25 -2.53
C GLU A 39 -17.43 -17.27 -3.62
N PRO A 40 -18.35 -16.70 -4.44
CA PRO A 40 -18.08 -15.67 -5.44
C PRO A 40 -18.21 -14.22 -4.88
N SER A 41 -18.28 -14.04 -3.56
CA SER A 41 -18.44 -12.73 -2.90
C SER A 41 -17.11 -12.00 -2.67
N HIS A 42 -16.02 -12.70 -2.92
CA HIS A 42 -14.66 -12.37 -2.53
C HIS A 42 -14.03 -11.19 -3.28
N ASP A 43 -14.22 -11.13 -4.60
CA ASP A 43 -13.65 -10.08 -5.45
C ASP A 43 -14.29 -8.71 -5.16
N LYS A 44 -15.55 -8.70 -4.74
CA LYS A 44 -16.26 -7.48 -4.35
C LYS A 44 -15.73 -6.91 -3.03
N ILE A 45 -15.45 -7.77 -2.05
CA ILE A 45 -14.94 -7.31 -0.74
C ILE A 45 -13.48 -6.85 -0.89
N LEU A 46 -12.66 -7.60 -1.63
CA LEU A 46 -11.30 -7.18 -1.98
C LEU A 46 -11.32 -5.85 -2.73
N SER A 47 -12.10 -5.73 -3.80
CA SER A 47 -12.25 -4.48 -4.54
C SER A 47 -12.69 -3.30 -3.66
N TRP A 48 -13.59 -3.54 -2.70
CA TRP A 48 -14.10 -2.50 -1.80
C TRP A 48 -13.06 -2.04 -0.77
N ILE A 49 -12.35 -2.99 -0.14
CA ILE A 49 -11.28 -2.66 0.82
C ILE A 49 -10.14 -1.94 0.10
N LEU A 50 -9.78 -2.39 -1.09
CA LEU A 50 -8.71 -1.79 -1.89
C LEU A 50 -9.11 -0.41 -2.42
N GLY A 51 -10.35 -0.23 -2.88
CA GLY A 51 -10.88 1.07 -3.28
C GLY A 51 -10.86 2.10 -2.14
N SER A 52 -11.16 1.67 -0.91
CA SER A 52 -11.08 2.53 0.28
C SER A 52 -9.64 2.97 0.58
N GLN A 53 -8.68 2.07 0.47
CA GLN A 53 -7.25 2.39 0.67
C GLN A 53 -6.70 3.28 -0.45
N LEU A 54 -7.17 3.09 -1.69
CA LEU A 54 -6.79 3.89 -2.86
C LEU A 54 -7.23 5.35 -2.74
N SER A 55 -8.42 5.59 -2.18
CA SER A 55 -8.87 6.94 -1.85
C SER A 55 -7.91 7.64 -0.87
N GLN A 56 -7.44 6.92 0.17
CA GLN A 56 -6.51 7.48 1.16
C GLN A 56 -5.13 7.79 0.57
N ILE A 57 -4.64 6.96 -0.37
CA ILE A 57 -3.38 7.22 -1.07
C ILE A 57 -3.53 8.44 -2.00
N ASN A 58 -4.62 8.53 -2.76
CA ASN A 58 -4.86 9.65 -3.66
C ASN A 58 -4.96 10.98 -2.92
N GLU A 59 -5.56 11.01 -1.73
CA GLU A 59 -5.57 12.18 -0.85
C GLU A 59 -4.16 12.63 -0.44
N ILE A 60 -3.25 11.69 -0.22
CA ILE A 60 -1.84 11.99 0.08
C ILE A 60 -1.14 12.56 -1.16
N MET A 61 -1.61 12.26 -2.38
CA MET A 61 -0.89 12.51 -3.64
C MET A 61 -1.38 13.72 -4.45
N VAL A 62 -2.49 14.36 -4.06
CA VAL A 62 -2.91 15.66 -4.62
C VAL A 62 -1.77 16.70 -4.57
N ASP A 63 -0.86 16.53 -3.62
CA ASP A 63 0.26 17.42 -3.37
C ASP A 63 1.55 16.88 -4.06
N LYS A 64 1.68 17.15 -5.37
CA LYS A 64 2.68 16.59 -6.32
C LYS A 64 4.16 16.96 -6.09
N GLU A 65 4.51 17.69 -5.02
CA GLU A 65 5.90 18.11 -4.77
C GLU A 65 6.82 17.01 -4.15
N LYS A 66 6.32 15.77 -3.99
CA LYS A 66 6.90 14.78 -3.08
C LYS A 66 7.83 13.77 -3.77
N LYS A 67 8.99 14.24 -4.22
CA LYS A 67 9.97 13.45 -4.98
C LYS A 67 10.51 12.19 -4.26
N GLY A 68 10.56 12.15 -2.93
CA GLY A 68 11.15 11.02 -2.21
C GLY A 68 10.24 9.82 -1.95
N ILE A 69 8.93 9.95 -2.20
CA ILE A 69 7.94 8.87 -2.01
C ILE A 69 7.24 8.48 -3.33
N GLN A 70 7.68 9.06 -4.45
CA GLN A 70 7.03 8.87 -5.75
C GLN A 70 7.14 7.41 -6.24
N GLU A 71 8.29 6.78 -6.10
CA GLU A 71 8.48 5.39 -6.53
C GLU A 71 7.61 4.40 -5.74
N ILE A 72 7.45 4.65 -4.43
CA ILE A 72 6.56 3.87 -3.54
C ILE A 72 5.10 4.05 -3.98
N TYR A 73 4.73 5.27 -4.36
CA TYR A 73 3.39 5.55 -4.87
C TYR A 73 3.12 4.87 -6.22
N GLU A 74 4.05 4.96 -7.18
CA GLU A 74 3.90 4.34 -8.49
C GLU A 74 3.75 2.82 -8.33
N GLN A 75 4.57 2.19 -7.49
CA GLN A 75 4.44 0.77 -7.16
C GLN A 75 3.10 0.44 -6.51
N LEU A 76 2.61 1.27 -5.58
CA LEU A 76 1.25 1.10 -5.00
C LEU A 76 0.17 1.20 -6.08
N ASN A 77 0.26 2.17 -6.96
CA ASN A 77 -0.73 2.42 -7.99
C ASN A 77 -0.77 1.26 -9.01
N ASP A 78 0.39 0.73 -9.40
CA ASP A 78 0.49 -0.41 -10.32
C ASP A 78 -0.04 -1.70 -9.69
N LEU A 79 0.29 -1.96 -8.43
CA LEU A 79 -0.29 -3.04 -7.62
C LEU A 79 -1.82 -2.93 -7.59
N LEU A 80 -2.34 -1.72 -7.37
CA LEU A 80 -3.77 -1.47 -7.30
C LEU A 80 -4.46 -1.61 -8.65
N GLY A 81 -3.84 -1.13 -9.74
CA GLY A 81 -4.34 -1.34 -11.11
C GLY A 81 -4.40 -2.81 -11.47
N SER A 82 -3.37 -3.58 -11.10
CA SER A 82 -3.33 -5.03 -11.26
C SER A 82 -4.47 -5.73 -10.50
N ILE A 83 -4.96 -5.15 -9.40
CA ILE A 83 -6.09 -5.71 -8.67
C ILE A 83 -7.44 -5.25 -9.25
N GLN A 84 -7.54 -4.03 -9.79
CA GLN A 84 -8.77 -3.51 -10.40
C GLN A 84 -9.07 -4.15 -11.77
N ASP A 85 -8.03 -4.46 -12.55
CA ASP A 85 -8.18 -5.04 -13.89
C ASP A 85 -8.44 -6.56 -13.85
N ILE A 86 -8.14 -7.24 -12.74
CA ILE A 86 -8.22 -8.70 -12.64
C ILE A 86 -9.44 -9.10 -11.82
N GLY A 87 -10.59 -9.14 -12.48
CA GLY A 87 -11.85 -9.53 -11.86
C GLY A 87 -12.07 -11.02 -11.63
N GLU A 88 -11.17 -11.94 -12.05
CA GLU A 88 -11.46 -13.38 -11.98
C GLU A 88 -10.25 -14.35 -11.75
N ASN A 89 -8.99 -13.90 -11.72
CA ASN A 89 -7.81 -14.79 -11.53
C ASN A 89 -6.67 -14.11 -10.76
N ILE A 90 -6.97 -13.52 -9.61
CA ILE A 90 -5.94 -12.90 -8.78
C ILE A 90 -5.11 -13.98 -8.06
N ASP A 91 -3.80 -13.94 -8.25
CA ASP A 91 -2.86 -14.63 -7.36
C ASP A 91 -2.56 -13.72 -6.15
N LEU A 92 -3.33 -13.92 -5.08
CA LEU A 92 -3.21 -13.15 -3.84
C LEU A 92 -1.81 -13.24 -3.22
N LYS A 93 -1.08 -14.32 -3.47
CA LYS A 93 0.27 -14.50 -2.96
C LYS A 93 1.25 -13.54 -3.60
N ILE A 94 1.14 -13.33 -4.92
CA ILE A 94 1.98 -12.36 -5.64
C ILE A 94 1.73 -10.96 -5.10
N ILE A 95 0.46 -10.57 -4.94
CA ILE A 95 0.10 -9.26 -4.37
C ILE A 95 0.60 -9.13 -2.93
N TYR A 96 0.48 -10.18 -2.12
CA TYR A 96 0.97 -10.17 -0.76
C TYR A 96 2.50 -9.97 -0.71
N ASP A 97 3.26 -10.69 -1.54
CA ASP A 97 4.71 -10.58 -1.62
C ASP A 97 5.14 -9.17 -2.09
N GLU A 98 4.48 -8.63 -3.12
CA GLU A 98 4.73 -7.26 -3.60
C GLU A 98 4.40 -6.19 -2.54
N LEU A 99 3.26 -6.31 -1.83
CA LEU A 99 2.91 -5.44 -0.72
C LEU A 99 3.91 -5.54 0.45
N ARG A 100 4.44 -6.74 0.70
CA ARG A 100 5.45 -6.97 1.72
C ARG A 100 6.75 -6.27 1.36
N GLU A 101 7.24 -6.43 0.14
CA GLU A 101 8.44 -5.72 -0.33
C GLU A 101 8.27 -4.21 -0.25
N LEU A 102 7.12 -3.71 -0.68
CA LEU A 102 6.79 -2.30 -0.60
C LEU A 102 6.78 -1.79 0.85
N SER A 103 6.24 -2.56 1.80
CA SER A 103 6.25 -2.20 3.22
C SER A 103 7.68 -2.01 3.76
N ILE A 104 8.63 -2.85 3.31
CA ILE A 104 10.04 -2.75 3.67
C ILE A 104 10.68 -1.49 3.06
N LYS A 105 10.36 -1.17 1.80
CA LYS A 105 10.82 0.07 1.15
C LYS A 105 10.32 1.31 1.89
N VAL A 106 9.05 1.33 2.28
CA VAL A 106 8.46 2.41 3.08
C VAL A 106 9.20 2.57 4.41
N MET A 107 9.42 1.47 5.14
CA MET A 107 10.13 1.49 6.42
C MET A 107 11.57 1.98 6.28
N THR A 108 12.27 1.58 5.22
CA THR A 108 13.63 2.03 4.92
C THR A 108 13.66 3.53 4.61
N ASN A 109 12.66 4.03 3.88
CA ASN A 109 12.55 5.46 3.60
C ASN A 109 12.27 6.28 4.87
N ILE A 110 11.40 5.78 5.76
CA ILE A 110 11.14 6.40 7.07
C ILE A 110 12.43 6.47 7.88
N ASP A 111 13.19 5.38 7.99
CA ASP A 111 14.45 5.35 8.74
C ASP A 111 15.47 6.35 8.18
N LYS A 112 15.60 6.43 6.85
CA LYS A 112 16.46 7.41 6.18
C LYS A 112 16.05 8.85 6.53
N ILE A 113 14.76 9.18 6.42
CA ILE A 113 14.28 10.54 6.71
C ILE A 113 14.41 10.86 8.21
N SER A 114 14.17 9.89 9.10
CA SER A 114 14.34 10.05 10.56
C SER A 114 15.78 10.44 10.91
N LYS A 115 16.75 9.73 10.31
CA LYS A 115 18.19 10.04 10.47
C LYS A 115 18.54 11.43 9.95
N GLU A 116 17.98 11.84 8.81
CA GLU A 116 18.20 13.19 8.28
C GLU A 116 17.56 14.31 9.12
N LEU A 117 16.53 13.98 9.92
CA LEU A 117 15.84 14.90 10.82
C LEU A 117 16.35 14.84 12.26
N ASN A 118 17.28 13.92 12.58
CA ASN A 118 17.71 13.61 13.95
C ASN A 118 16.54 13.28 14.90
N LEU A 119 15.56 12.52 14.38
CA LEU A 119 14.41 11.98 15.14
C LEU A 119 14.68 10.55 15.61
#